data_AF-A0A3M7R3Q2-F1
#
_entry.id   AF-A0A3M7R3Q2-F1
#
_cell.length_a   1.000
_cell.length_b   1.000
_cell.length_c   1.000
_cell.angle_alpha   90.00
_cell.angle_beta   90.00
_cell.angle_gamma   90.00
#
_symmetry.space_group_name_H-M   'P 1'
#
loop_
_entity.id
_entity.type
_entity.pdbx_description
1 polymer ?
#
loop_
_entity_poly.entity_id
_entity_poly.type
_entity_poly.pdbx_seq_one_letter_code
_entity_poly.pdbx_strand_id
1 'polypeptide(L)'
;MVGSIFSGSGKVKIIEAESLKATDYSTRIFQPSTFQLSPYVHLDIDDTVSIGRTTTKHRNQNPVYNEQFEFEIESGCTLNLTVFHDSALPPDEFVANCNILLVDLEPERTHDLWLDLEPNGKLRLSVLLSGTFVQHDHQTEHGCGQSTCVSMSASASASMAMAVSSSSSPPHLKMFKQNTQAFNRRRVAMRRKIHQIYGHKFMATYFRQPTFCSICRDFIWGVFNTQGYQCQVCTCVIHKRCRAHVITKCPGVKNTEAVLTADKRFNINVPHRFMVHTFKLFTFCDHCGSLLWGAWRQGLQCEECKMNVHKRCHKNVANNCGINPKQIAMLLQE
;
A
#
# COMPACT_ATOMS: atom_id res chain seq x y z
N MET A 1 16.03 4.41 1.50
CA MET A 1 16.19 3.23 0.62
C MET A 1 15.70 3.63 -0.75
N VAL A 2 16.59 3.57 -1.72
CA VAL A 2 16.38 3.92 -3.13
C VAL A 2 15.30 2.98 -3.69
N GLY A 3 14.30 3.52 -4.38
CA GLY A 3 13.30 2.70 -5.08
C GLY A 3 13.88 2.28 -6.42
N SER A 4 14.09 0.99 -6.62
CA SER A 4 14.45 0.41 -7.92
C SER A 4 13.18 0.20 -8.75
N ILE A 5 13.23 0.65 -10.00
CA ILE A 5 12.12 0.55 -10.96
C ILE A 5 12.50 -0.52 -11.99
N PHE A 6 11.55 -1.38 -12.33
CA PHE A 6 11.68 -2.40 -13.36
C PHE A 6 11.19 -1.89 -14.72
N SER A 7 11.97 -2.15 -15.76
CA SER A 7 11.60 -1.95 -17.16
C SER A 7 11.85 -3.24 -17.93
N GLY A 8 10.82 -3.78 -18.57
CA GLY A 8 10.89 -5.02 -19.34
C GLY A 8 9.56 -5.76 -19.39
N SER A 9 9.63 -7.06 -19.67
CA SER A 9 8.48 -7.95 -19.71
C SER A 9 8.49 -8.94 -18.54
N GLY A 10 7.33 -9.54 -18.28
CA GLY A 10 7.22 -10.58 -17.27
C GLY A 10 6.13 -11.59 -17.59
N LYS A 11 6.32 -12.81 -17.08
CA LYS A 11 5.35 -13.89 -17.11
C LYS A 11 4.96 -14.25 -15.69
N VAL A 12 3.67 -14.25 -15.40
CA VAL A 12 3.11 -14.60 -14.10
C VAL A 12 2.14 -15.74 -14.29
N LYS A 13 2.42 -16.88 -13.66
CA LYS A 13 1.50 -18.03 -13.61
C LYS A 13 0.90 -18.15 -12.22
N ILE A 14 -0.42 -17.98 -12.12
CA ILE A 14 -1.17 -18.24 -10.91
C ILE A 14 -1.46 -19.73 -10.82
N ILE A 15 -0.93 -20.40 -9.80
CA ILE A 15 -1.00 -21.86 -9.67
C ILE A 15 -2.24 -22.24 -8.86
N GLU A 16 -2.27 -21.88 -7.58
CA GLU A 16 -3.33 -22.29 -6.65
C GLU A 16 -3.42 -21.33 -5.46
N ALA A 17 -4.54 -21.33 -4.75
CA ALA A 17 -4.69 -20.67 -3.47
C ALA A 17 -5.21 -21.64 -2.42
N GLU A 18 -4.91 -21.37 -1.15
CA GLU A 18 -5.33 -22.20 -0.02
C GLU A 18 -5.96 -21.35 1.09
N SER A 19 -6.91 -21.95 1.80
CA SER A 19 -7.52 -21.40 3.02
C SER A 19 -8.12 -20.00 2.83
N LEU A 20 -8.73 -19.73 1.67
CA LEU A 20 -9.44 -18.48 1.43
C LEU A 20 -10.66 -18.39 2.34
N LYS A 21 -10.90 -17.20 2.90
CA LYS A 21 -12.04 -16.93 3.76
C LYS A 21 -12.84 -15.74 3.26
N ALA A 22 -14.15 -15.90 3.27
CA ALA A 22 -15.08 -14.83 2.99
C ALA A 22 -14.87 -13.69 3.99
N THR A 23 -15.10 -12.45 3.58
CA THR A 23 -15.02 -11.34 4.52
C THR A 23 -16.28 -11.28 5.37
N ASP A 24 -16.21 -10.61 6.52
CA ASP A 24 -17.38 -10.39 7.37
C ASP A 24 -18.52 -9.66 6.64
N TYR A 25 -18.25 -8.98 5.52
CA TYR A 25 -19.26 -8.35 4.68
C TYR A 25 -20.00 -9.40 3.83
N SER A 26 -19.27 -10.30 3.16
CA SER A 26 -19.81 -11.47 2.43
C SER A 26 -20.83 -12.25 3.25
N THR A 27 -20.49 -12.51 4.51
CA THR A 27 -21.27 -13.37 5.41
C THR A 27 -22.39 -12.64 6.15
N ARG A 28 -22.56 -11.33 5.95
CA ARG A 28 -23.68 -10.56 6.55
C ARG A 28 -24.92 -10.54 5.66
N ILE A 29 -24.73 -10.62 4.34
CA ILE A 29 -25.82 -10.58 3.36
C ILE A 29 -26.48 -11.96 3.25
N PHE A 30 -25.68 -13.01 3.38
CA PHE A 30 -26.13 -14.40 3.37
C PHE A 30 -25.90 -15.03 4.75
N GLN A 31 -26.82 -15.86 5.25
CA GLN A 31 -26.63 -16.55 6.53
C GLN A 31 -25.26 -17.25 6.58
N PRO A 32 -24.48 -17.11 7.66
CA PRO A 32 -23.07 -17.51 7.71
C PRO A 32 -22.79 -18.99 7.42
N SER A 33 -23.79 -19.87 7.51
CA SER A 33 -23.66 -21.30 7.24
C SER A 33 -23.73 -21.70 5.75
N THR A 34 -24.12 -20.79 4.85
CA THR A 34 -24.37 -21.13 3.42
C THR A 34 -23.49 -20.39 2.41
N PHE A 35 -22.70 -19.40 2.84
CA PHE A 35 -21.89 -18.62 1.91
C PHE A 35 -20.73 -19.43 1.33
N GLN A 36 -20.71 -19.57 0.00
CA GLN A 36 -19.70 -20.34 -0.72
C GLN A 36 -18.93 -19.40 -1.68
N LEU A 37 -17.66 -19.18 -1.38
CA LEU A 37 -16.78 -18.31 -2.18
C LEU A 37 -16.63 -18.84 -3.61
N SER A 38 -16.74 -17.94 -4.58
CA SER A 38 -16.35 -18.22 -5.97
C SER A 38 -15.18 -17.32 -6.36
N PRO A 39 -13.92 -17.69 -6.03
CA PRO A 39 -12.79 -16.79 -6.16
C PRO A 39 -12.18 -16.72 -7.56
N TYR A 40 -11.71 -15.54 -7.94
CA TYR A 40 -10.73 -15.30 -9.00
C TYR A 40 -9.62 -14.38 -8.50
N VAL A 41 -8.46 -14.38 -9.19
CA VAL A 41 -7.34 -13.49 -8.88
C VAL A 41 -7.20 -12.45 -9.98
N HIS A 42 -7.16 -11.18 -9.62
CA HIS A 42 -6.82 -10.06 -10.48
C HIS A 42 -5.36 -9.65 -10.25
N LEU A 43 -4.66 -9.34 -11.33
CA LEU A 43 -3.24 -9.00 -11.33
C LEU A 43 -3.05 -7.61 -11.96
N ASP A 44 -2.28 -6.76 -11.30
CA ASP A 44 -1.89 -5.45 -11.82
C ASP A 44 -0.49 -5.03 -11.35
N ILE A 45 0.09 -4.04 -12.03
CA ILE A 45 1.34 -3.41 -11.62
C ILE A 45 1.04 -1.98 -11.14
N ASP A 46 1.49 -1.68 -9.92
CA ASP A 46 1.40 -0.37 -9.27
C ASP A 46 -0.01 0.26 -9.22
N ASP A 47 -1.08 -0.55 -9.22
CA ASP A 47 -2.49 -0.12 -9.36
C ASP A 47 -2.82 0.60 -10.68
N THR A 48 -1.90 0.61 -11.66
CA THR A 48 -2.02 1.42 -12.88
C THR A 48 -2.17 0.56 -14.13
N VAL A 49 -1.44 -0.54 -14.22
CA VAL A 49 -1.41 -1.42 -15.38
C VAL A 49 -2.06 -2.76 -15.02
N SER A 50 -3.32 -2.95 -15.42
CA SER A 50 -4.01 -4.23 -15.24
C SER A 50 -3.43 -5.28 -16.20
N ILE A 51 -2.85 -6.35 -15.65
CA ILE A 51 -2.31 -7.48 -16.43
C ILE A 51 -3.46 -8.40 -16.87
N GLY A 52 -4.40 -8.70 -15.98
CA GLY A 52 -5.50 -9.60 -16.27
C GLY A 52 -6.18 -10.17 -15.02
N ARG A 53 -7.09 -11.12 -15.24
CA ARG A 53 -7.73 -11.89 -14.15
C ARG A 53 -7.83 -13.37 -14.53
N THR A 54 -7.79 -14.24 -13.53
CA THR A 54 -8.02 -15.68 -13.71
C THR A 54 -9.50 -15.99 -13.96
N THR A 55 -9.76 -17.22 -14.40
CA THR A 55 -11.11 -17.78 -14.37
C THR A 55 -11.63 -17.89 -12.94
N THR A 56 -12.93 -17.70 -12.76
CA THR A 56 -13.63 -17.92 -11.48
C THR A 56 -13.69 -19.42 -11.19
N LYS A 57 -13.32 -19.82 -9.97
CA LYS A 57 -13.59 -21.17 -9.48
C LYS A 57 -14.79 -21.13 -8.56
N HIS A 58 -15.90 -21.74 -8.97
CA HIS A 58 -17.13 -21.67 -8.18
C HIS A 58 -17.03 -22.50 -6.89
N ARG A 59 -17.53 -21.93 -5.78
CA ARG A 59 -17.71 -22.60 -4.48
C ARG A 59 -16.43 -23.30 -3.98
N ASN A 60 -15.30 -22.62 -4.07
CA ASN A 60 -13.99 -23.18 -3.78
C ASN A 60 -13.14 -22.25 -2.90
N GLN A 61 -12.71 -22.74 -1.73
CA GLN A 61 -11.81 -22.02 -0.82
C GLN A 61 -10.33 -22.38 -1.02
N ASN A 62 -10.05 -23.40 -1.84
CA ASN A 62 -8.71 -23.86 -2.23
C ASN A 62 -8.63 -24.02 -3.76
N PRO A 63 -8.81 -22.92 -4.53
CA PRO A 63 -8.87 -22.98 -5.98
C PRO A 63 -7.52 -23.30 -6.61
N VAL A 64 -7.53 -24.15 -7.65
CA VAL A 64 -6.38 -24.39 -8.53
C VAL A 64 -6.66 -23.72 -9.87
N TYR A 65 -5.83 -22.76 -10.26
CA TYR A 65 -5.99 -21.94 -11.46
C TYR A 65 -5.16 -22.48 -12.62
N ASN A 66 -3.84 -22.59 -12.44
CA ASN A 66 -2.85 -22.92 -13.48
C ASN A 66 -2.93 -22.01 -14.73
N GLU A 67 -3.16 -20.72 -14.51
CA GLU A 67 -3.33 -19.72 -15.58
C GLU A 67 -2.11 -18.80 -15.68
N GLN A 68 -1.67 -18.48 -16.89
CA GLN A 68 -0.49 -17.67 -17.15
C GLN A 68 -0.86 -16.35 -17.84
N PHE A 69 -0.21 -15.28 -17.39
CA PHE A 69 -0.34 -13.93 -17.90
C PHE A 69 1.02 -13.39 -18.28
N GLU A 70 1.07 -12.55 -19.30
CA GLU A 70 2.27 -11.87 -19.76
C GLU A 70 2.03 -10.36 -19.75
N PHE A 71 3.06 -9.59 -19.42
CA PHE A 71 2.98 -8.14 -19.39
C PHE A 71 4.28 -7.51 -19.90
N GLU A 72 4.19 -6.26 -20.29
CA GLU A 72 5.31 -5.41 -20.66
C GLU A 72 5.13 -4.06 -19.96
N ILE A 73 6.19 -3.54 -19.34
CA ILE A 73 6.14 -2.30 -18.58
C ILE A 73 7.45 -1.52 -18.67
N GLU A 74 7.34 -0.21 -18.81
CA GLU A 74 8.50 0.69 -18.81
C GLU A 74 8.92 1.11 -17.40
N SER A 75 7.99 1.17 -16.45
CA SER A 75 8.25 1.57 -15.07
C SER A 75 7.31 0.88 -14.09
N GLY A 76 7.73 -0.28 -13.58
CA GLY A 76 7.01 -1.04 -12.56
C GLY A 76 7.78 -1.17 -11.24
N CYS A 77 7.09 -1.07 -10.11
CA CYS A 77 7.67 -1.32 -8.79
C CYS A 77 7.06 -2.55 -8.10
N THR A 78 5.75 -2.73 -8.20
CA THR A 78 5.00 -3.69 -7.39
C THR A 78 4.01 -4.48 -8.23
N LEU A 79 4.11 -5.81 -8.22
CA LEU A 79 3.07 -6.71 -8.70
C LEU A 79 2.03 -6.90 -7.60
N ASN A 80 0.79 -6.49 -7.85
CA ASN A 80 -0.35 -6.67 -6.95
C ASN A 80 -1.18 -7.86 -7.39
N LEU A 81 -1.61 -8.68 -6.43
CA LEU A 81 -2.44 -9.85 -6.62
C LEU A 81 -3.64 -9.74 -5.68
N THR A 82 -4.83 -9.54 -6.23
CA THR A 82 -6.06 -9.37 -5.44
C THR A 82 -7.05 -10.48 -5.74
N VAL A 83 -7.49 -11.19 -4.70
CA VAL A 83 -8.51 -12.22 -4.77
C VAL A 83 -9.89 -11.58 -4.55
N PHE A 84 -10.80 -11.83 -5.49
CA PHE A 84 -12.19 -11.37 -5.43
C PHE A 84 -13.15 -12.56 -5.47
N HIS A 85 -14.33 -12.37 -4.88
CA HIS A 85 -15.49 -13.22 -5.07
C HIS A 85 -16.31 -12.68 -6.25
N ASP A 86 -16.52 -13.54 -7.24
CA ASP A 86 -17.41 -13.29 -8.38
C ASP A 86 -18.87 -13.21 -7.91
N SER A 87 -19.37 -11.97 -7.82
CA SER A 87 -20.71 -11.68 -7.33
C SER A 87 -21.71 -11.78 -8.47
N ALA A 88 -22.90 -12.33 -8.20
CA ALA A 88 -23.97 -12.39 -9.21
C ALA A 88 -24.39 -10.99 -9.71
N LEU A 89 -24.20 -9.95 -8.89
CA LEU A 89 -24.40 -8.55 -9.24
C LEU A 89 -23.16 -7.75 -8.81
N PRO A 90 -22.55 -6.97 -9.72
CA PRO A 90 -21.42 -6.11 -9.38
C PRO A 90 -21.75 -5.08 -8.29
N PRO A 91 -20.74 -4.62 -7.52
CA PRO A 91 -19.32 -4.96 -7.66
C PRO A 91 -18.96 -6.33 -7.03
N ASP A 92 -17.92 -6.94 -7.58
CA ASP A 92 -17.30 -8.15 -6.99
C ASP A 92 -16.70 -7.85 -5.63
N GLU A 93 -16.75 -8.82 -4.74
CA GLU A 93 -16.37 -8.60 -3.35
C GLU A 93 -14.89 -8.94 -3.12
N PHE A 94 -14.14 -8.00 -2.55
CA PHE A 94 -12.77 -8.27 -2.12
C PHE A 94 -12.71 -9.42 -1.11
N VAL A 95 -11.78 -10.35 -1.30
CA VAL A 95 -11.53 -11.48 -0.39
C VAL A 95 -10.22 -11.26 0.37
N ALA A 96 -9.12 -11.14 -0.38
CA ALA A 96 -7.78 -10.97 0.17
C ALA A 96 -6.81 -10.44 -0.89
N ASN A 97 -5.63 -9.95 -0.50
CA ASN A 97 -4.59 -9.56 -1.45
C ASN A 97 -3.18 -9.85 -0.95
N CYS A 98 -2.22 -9.83 -1.87
CA CYS A 98 -0.79 -9.79 -1.57
C CYS A 98 -0.04 -9.01 -2.65
N ASN A 99 1.14 -8.52 -2.31
CA ASN A 99 1.95 -7.69 -3.19
C ASN A 99 3.39 -8.23 -3.20
N ILE A 100 4.04 -8.15 -4.36
CA ILE A 100 5.46 -8.50 -4.54
C ILE A 100 6.18 -7.27 -5.06
N LEU A 101 7.28 -6.87 -4.44
CA LEU A 101 8.15 -5.87 -5.04
C LEU A 101 8.92 -6.53 -6.17
N LEU A 102 8.90 -5.94 -7.37
CA LEU A 102 9.57 -6.53 -8.53
C LEU A 102 11.08 -6.69 -8.26
N VAL A 103 11.69 -5.79 -7.49
CA VAL A 103 13.11 -5.88 -7.08
C VAL A 103 13.45 -7.14 -6.29
N ASP A 104 12.48 -7.76 -5.64
CA ASP A 104 12.70 -9.01 -4.89
C ASP A 104 12.77 -10.24 -5.83
N LEU A 105 12.53 -10.04 -7.14
CA LEU A 105 12.57 -11.06 -8.17
C LEU A 105 13.79 -10.85 -9.07
N GLU A 106 14.71 -11.82 -9.06
CA GLU A 106 15.87 -11.81 -9.95
C GLU A 106 15.43 -11.94 -11.43
N PRO A 107 15.86 -11.04 -12.34
CA PRO A 107 15.59 -11.20 -13.76
C PRO A 107 16.16 -12.52 -14.31
N GLU A 108 15.54 -13.05 -15.36
CA GLU A 108 15.93 -14.30 -16.04
C GLU A 108 15.89 -15.56 -15.16
N ARG A 109 15.29 -15.46 -13.97
CA ARG A 109 15.07 -16.59 -13.06
C ARG A 109 13.58 -16.78 -12.78
N THR A 110 13.13 -18.02 -12.88
CA THR A 110 11.77 -18.41 -12.49
C THR A 110 11.68 -18.53 -10.97
N HIS A 111 10.74 -17.81 -10.36
CA HIS A 111 10.46 -17.81 -8.93
C HIS A 111 9.13 -18.51 -8.66
N ASP A 112 9.16 -19.69 -8.04
CA ASP A 112 7.96 -20.39 -7.53
C ASP A 112 7.79 -20.05 -6.05
N LEU A 113 6.73 -19.29 -5.73
CA LEU A 113 6.55 -18.65 -4.43
C LEU A 113 5.17 -18.96 -3.85
N TRP A 114 5.15 -19.21 -2.54
CA TRP A 114 3.95 -19.13 -1.71
C TRP A 114 3.91 -17.78 -0.99
N LEU A 115 2.83 -17.03 -1.21
CA LEU A 115 2.59 -15.74 -0.59
C LEU A 115 1.44 -15.83 0.40
N ASP A 116 1.62 -15.27 1.59
CA ASP A 116 0.53 -15.10 2.54
C ASP A 116 -0.41 -13.98 2.04
N LEU A 117 -1.70 -14.27 1.96
CA LEU A 117 -2.73 -13.30 1.61
C LEU A 117 -3.23 -12.58 2.88
N GLU A 118 -3.45 -11.27 2.79
CA GLU A 118 -4.11 -10.49 3.85
C GLU A 118 -5.61 -10.34 3.55
N PRO A 119 -6.53 -10.65 4.48
CA PRO A 119 -6.30 -11.05 5.87
C PRO A 119 -6.08 -12.56 6.09
N ASN A 120 -6.46 -13.42 5.15
CA ASN A 120 -6.37 -14.87 5.29
C ASN A 120 -6.05 -15.54 3.95
N GLY A 121 -5.44 -16.72 4.05
CA GLY A 121 -5.15 -17.60 2.92
C GLY A 121 -3.72 -17.48 2.41
N LYS A 122 -3.41 -18.26 1.39
CA LYS A 122 -2.13 -18.23 0.69
C LYS A 122 -2.34 -18.36 -0.80
N LEU A 123 -1.44 -17.81 -1.59
CA LEU A 123 -1.44 -17.89 -3.05
C LEU A 123 -0.09 -18.40 -3.52
N ARG A 124 -0.08 -19.44 -4.36
CA ARG A 124 1.10 -19.94 -5.03
C ARG A 124 1.14 -19.44 -6.46
N LEU A 125 2.31 -18.97 -6.89
CA LEU A 125 2.53 -18.50 -8.24
C LEU A 125 3.97 -18.73 -8.70
N SER A 126 4.16 -18.71 -10.02
CA SER A 126 5.46 -18.71 -10.67
C SER A 126 5.66 -17.39 -11.43
N VAL A 127 6.75 -16.67 -11.18
CA VAL A 127 7.06 -15.40 -11.86
C VAL A 127 8.42 -15.48 -12.56
N LEU A 128 8.48 -15.01 -13.79
CA LEU A 128 9.72 -14.81 -14.56
C LEU A 128 9.73 -13.38 -15.09
N LEU A 129 10.78 -12.62 -14.78
CA LEU A 129 10.99 -11.27 -15.31
C LEU A 129 12.10 -11.29 -16.35
N SER A 130 11.93 -10.55 -17.44
CA SER A 130 12.96 -10.32 -18.45
C SER A 130 13.10 -8.82 -18.68
N GLY A 131 14.21 -8.24 -18.25
CA GLY A 131 14.37 -6.79 -18.25
C GLY A 131 15.46 -6.33 -17.30
N THR A 132 15.42 -5.04 -16.95
CA THR A 132 16.44 -4.41 -16.12
C THR A 132 15.82 -3.60 -14.99
N PHE A 133 16.56 -3.46 -13.90
CA PHE A 133 16.24 -2.54 -12.83
C PHE A 133 17.10 -1.30 -12.94
N VAL A 134 16.46 -0.13 -12.95
CA VAL A 134 17.15 1.16 -12.90
C VAL A 134 17.06 1.70 -11.47
N GLN A 135 18.21 2.07 -10.91
CA GLN A 135 18.28 2.80 -9.64
C GLN A 135 17.96 4.27 -9.90
N HIS A 136 16.94 4.81 -9.22
CA HIS A 136 16.69 6.24 -9.25
C HIS A 136 17.45 6.92 -8.11
N ASP A 137 18.66 7.40 -8.39
CA ASP A 137 19.36 8.31 -7.48
C ASP A 137 18.63 9.65 -7.41
N HIS A 138 18.15 10.01 -6.22
CA HIS A 138 17.90 11.41 -5.93
C HIS A 138 19.22 12.05 -5.50
N GLN A 139 19.93 12.68 -6.45
CA GLN A 139 20.91 13.72 -6.13
C GLN A 139 20.73 14.94 -7.03
N THR A 140 20.20 15.99 -6.41
CA THR A 140 20.68 17.39 -6.45
C THR A 140 20.93 18.05 -7.81
N GLU A 141 20.04 18.94 -8.21
CA GLU A 141 20.45 20.18 -8.86
C GLU A 141 21.19 21.03 -7.82
N HIS A 142 22.50 21.23 -8.00
CA HIS A 142 23.22 22.49 -7.81
C HIS A 142 24.67 22.25 -8.24
N GLY A 143 25.06 22.87 -9.35
CA GLY A 143 26.42 22.79 -9.87
C GLY A 143 27.41 23.65 -9.07
N CYS A 144 28.67 23.23 -9.05
CA CYS A 144 29.87 23.99 -9.44
C CYS A 144 31.13 23.26 -8.94
N GLY A 145 32.20 23.25 -9.74
CA GLY A 145 33.57 23.08 -9.22
C GLY A 145 34.38 21.93 -9.83
N GLN A 146 35.08 22.26 -10.91
CA GLN A 146 36.38 21.76 -11.39
C GLN A 146 37.08 20.66 -10.57
N SER A 147 37.48 19.56 -11.24
CA SER A 147 38.89 19.12 -11.33
C SER A 147 39.02 17.76 -12.06
N THR A 148 39.60 17.82 -13.26
CA THR A 148 40.56 16.91 -13.91
C THR A 148 40.43 15.36 -13.84
N CYS A 149 40.56 14.78 -15.05
CA CYS A 149 41.06 13.45 -15.47
C CYS A 149 41.63 12.50 -14.39
N VAL A 150 41.47 11.17 -14.48
CA VAL A 150 42.03 10.30 -15.53
C VAL A 150 41.24 9.00 -15.68
N SER A 151 41.13 8.55 -16.93
CA SER A 151 40.81 7.18 -17.36
C SER A 151 41.79 6.16 -16.78
N MET A 152 41.33 4.93 -16.48
CA MET A 152 42.02 3.67 -16.84
C MET A 152 41.04 2.48 -16.79
N SER A 153 40.99 1.77 -17.91
CA SER A 153 40.50 0.41 -18.10
C SER A 153 41.38 -0.62 -17.38
N ALA A 154 40.80 -1.72 -16.90
CA ALA A 154 41.47 -3.02 -16.91
C ALA A 154 40.48 -4.17 -16.75
N SER A 155 40.40 -4.98 -17.80
CA SER A 155 39.92 -6.36 -17.83
C SER A 155 41.03 -7.30 -17.34
N ALA A 156 40.67 -8.36 -16.62
CA ALA A 156 41.45 -9.60 -16.58
C ALA A 156 40.63 -10.76 -15.99
N SER A 157 40.41 -11.75 -16.82
CA SER A 157 40.03 -13.12 -16.51
C SER A 157 41.24 -13.92 -16.00
N ALA A 158 41.01 -14.91 -15.12
CA ALA A 158 41.79 -16.15 -15.09
C ALA A 158 41.14 -17.21 -14.19
N SER A 159 40.83 -18.35 -14.78
CA SER A 159 40.51 -19.63 -14.13
C SER A 159 41.78 -20.36 -13.71
N MET A 160 41.69 -21.27 -12.74
CA MET A 160 42.03 -22.71 -12.85
C MET A 160 42.37 -23.34 -11.48
N ALA A 161 41.92 -24.58 -11.33
CA ALA A 161 41.98 -25.47 -10.17
C ALA A 161 43.38 -26.05 -9.90
N MET A 162 43.57 -26.69 -8.72
CA MET A 162 43.92 -28.12 -8.59
C MET A 162 43.87 -28.58 -7.12
N ALA A 163 43.53 -29.85 -6.93
CA ALA A 163 43.39 -30.58 -5.68
C ALA A 163 44.63 -31.45 -5.38
N VAL A 164 44.91 -31.79 -4.10
CA VAL A 164 45.54 -33.07 -3.70
C VAL A 164 45.13 -33.45 -2.25
N SER A 165 44.93 -34.74 -2.05
CA SER A 165 44.38 -35.47 -0.91
C SER A 165 45.44 -36.01 0.08
N SER A 166 45.07 -36.30 1.33
CA SER A 166 45.46 -37.55 2.04
C SER A 166 44.74 -37.70 3.40
N SER A 167 44.58 -38.96 3.81
CA SER A 167 43.53 -39.54 4.64
C SER A 167 43.99 -40.00 6.04
N SER A 168 43.11 -39.94 7.05
CA SER A 168 42.95 -40.99 8.08
C SER A 168 41.78 -40.69 9.04
N SER A 169 41.02 -41.74 9.43
CA SER A 169 39.93 -41.75 10.42
C SER A 169 39.93 -43.12 11.13
N PRO A 170 39.16 -43.41 12.21
CA PRO A 170 38.50 -42.58 13.25
C PRO A 170 38.85 -43.07 14.70
N PRO A 171 38.16 -42.59 15.77
CA PRO A 171 37.15 -43.47 16.33
C PRO A 171 35.82 -42.79 16.73
N HIS A 172 34.86 -43.68 16.93
CA HIS A 172 33.41 -43.57 16.96
C HIS A 172 32.83 -43.05 18.29
N LEU A 173 31.90 -42.09 18.24
CA LEU A 173 30.84 -41.97 19.27
C LEU A 173 29.56 -41.26 18.75
N LYS A 174 28.56 -42.12 18.49
CA LYS A 174 27.10 -41.95 18.66
C LYS A 174 26.36 -40.94 17.76
N MET A 175 25.78 -41.53 16.72
CA MET A 175 24.58 -41.09 16.00
C MET A 175 23.43 -40.73 16.97
N PHE A 176 22.86 -39.53 16.85
CA PHE A 176 21.54 -39.21 17.39
C PHE A 176 20.69 -38.54 16.31
N LYS A 177 19.42 -38.94 16.30
CA LYS A 177 18.48 -38.85 15.18
C LYS A 177 18.14 -37.42 14.75
N GLN A 178 17.86 -37.32 13.46
CA GLN A 178 17.12 -36.24 12.82
C GLN A 178 15.87 -35.89 13.63
N ASN A 179 15.73 -34.63 14.05
CA ASN A 179 14.44 -34.05 14.36
C ASN A 179 14.38 -32.66 13.73
N THR A 180 13.55 -32.56 12.70
CA THR A 180 12.93 -31.36 12.17
C THR A 180 12.44 -30.46 13.30
N GLN A 181 13.25 -29.49 13.70
CA GLN A 181 12.78 -28.36 14.49
C GLN A 181 12.79 -27.12 13.60
N ALA A 182 11.57 -26.78 13.19
CA ALA A 182 11.16 -25.55 12.58
C ALA A 182 11.98 -24.37 13.12
N PHE A 183 12.80 -23.80 12.26
CA PHE A 183 13.31 -22.45 12.45
C PHE A 183 12.10 -21.52 12.42
N ASN A 184 11.62 -21.15 13.60
CA ASN A 184 10.77 -20.00 13.82
C ASN A 184 11.54 -18.74 13.41
N ARG A 185 11.62 -18.48 12.09
CA ARG A 185 11.90 -17.14 11.58
C ARG A 185 10.71 -16.29 11.97
N ARG A 186 10.90 -15.48 13.01
CA ARG A 186 9.96 -14.45 13.43
C ARG A 186 9.59 -13.63 12.20
N ARG A 187 8.33 -13.76 11.75
CA ARG A 187 7.72 -12.94 10.70
C ARG A 187 7.83 -11.48 11.14
N VAL A 188 8.72 -10.73 10.52
CA VAL A 188 8.63 -9.27 10.56
C VAL A 188 7.41 -8.93 9.72
N ALA A 189 6.35 -8.40 10.34
CA ALA A 189 5.18 -7.92 9.62
C ALA A 189 5.64 -6.98 8.49
N MET A 190 5.41 -7.33 7.22
CA MET A 190 5.64 -6.42 6.10
C MET A 190 4.74 -5.21 6.32
N ARG A 191 5.34 -4.10 6.78
CA ARG A 191 4.61 -2.86 7.04
C ARG A 191 4.22 -2.27 5.69
N ARG A 192 2.92 -2.24 5.38
CA ARG A 192 2.31 -1.49 4.26
C ARG A 192 3.02 -0.14 4.08
N LYS A 193 3.42 0.22 2.86
CA LYS A 193 4.20 1.44 2.56
C LYS A 193 3.45 2.68 3.09
N ILE A 194 3.97 3.28 4.16
CA ILE A 194 3.38 4.46 4.80
C ILE A 194 3.93 5.70 4.08
N HIS A 195 3.03 6.53 3.54
CA HIS A 195 3.40 7.84 3.01
C HIS A 195 3.46 8.84 4.16
N GLN A 196 4.66 9.35 4.46
CA GLN A 196 4.85 10.33 5.54
C GLN A 196 4.95 11.75 4.98
N ILE A 197 3.97 12.61 5.30
CA ILE A 197 3.87 13.99 4.78
C ILE A 197 3.51 14.92 5.94
N TYR A 198 4.35 15.91 6.24
CA TYR A 198 4.12 16.87 7.37
C TYR A 198 3.70 16.19 8.68
N GLY A 199 4.28 15.02 8.99
CA GLY A 199 3.97 14.23 10.18
C GLY A 199 2.75 13.30 10.07
N HIS A 200 1.94 13.39 9.01
CA HIS A 200 0.88 12.43 8.74
C HIS A 200 1.49 11.10 8.28
N LYS A 201 0.96 9.98 8.79
CA LYS A 201 1.31 8.61 8.35
C LYS A 201 0.15 8.05 7.52
N PHE A 202 0.10 8.42 6.25
CA PHE A 202 -0.96 8.03 5.34
C PHE A 202 -0.78 6.58 4.87
N MET A 203 -1.82 5.77 5.09
CA MET A 203 -1.92 4.40 4.63
C MET A 203 -3.01 4.32 3.56
N ALA A 204 -2.74 3.66 2.43
CA ALA A 204 -3.76 3.39 1.43
C ALA A 204 -4.87 2.56 2.06
N THR A 205 -6.12 2.97 1.86
CA THR A 205 -7.28 2.31 2.46
C THR A 205 -8.45 2.28 1.50
N TYR A 206 -9.31 1.29 1.71
CA TYR A 206 -10.62 1.19 1.08
C TYR A 206 -11.67 1.70 2.06
N PHE A 207 -12.56 2.58 1.60
CA PHE A 207 -13.59 3.18 2.46
C PHE A 207 -14.92 2.48 2.21
N ARG A 208 -15.35 1.63 3.15
CA ARG A 208 -16.60 0.86 3.07
C ARG A 208 -17.88 1.70 3.18
N GLN A 209 -17.74 3.01 3.32
CA GLN A 209 -18.85 3.95 3.47
C GLN A 209 -18.55 5.20 2.65
N PRO A 210 -19.58 5.96 2.22
CA PRO A 210 -19.37 7.22 1.55
C PRO A 210 -18.45 8.13 2.38
N THR A 211 -17.29 8.45 1.83
CA THR A 211 -16.24 9.18 2.52
C THR A 211 -15.78 10.34 1.67
N PHE A 212 -15.64 11.53 2.26
CA PHE A 212 -15.27 12.76 1.57
C PHE A 212 -13.85 13.18 1.92
N CYS A 213 -13.12 13.71 0.93
CA CYS A 213 -11.73 14.14 1.08
C CYS A 213 -11.61 15.41 1.91
N SER A 214 -10.71 15.47 2.89
CA SER A 214 -10.52 16.66 3.73
C SER A 214 -9.89 17.85 2.99
N ILE A 215 -9.28 17.62 1.81
CA ILE A 215 -8.61 18.65 1.03
C ILE A 215 -9.57 19.30 0.03
N CYS A 216 -10.19 18.51 -0.85
CA CYS A 216 -11.07 19.04 -1.89
C CYS A 216 -12.56 18.96 -1.55
N ARG A 217 -12.95 18.27 -0.46
CA ARG A 217 -14.34 18.05 -0.01
C ARG A 217 -15.21 17.26 -0.98
N ASP A 218 -14.63 16.76 -2.08
CA ASP A 218 -15.34 15.88 -3.00
C ASP A 218 -15.39 14.45 -2.48
N PHE A 219 -16.38 13.72 -2.98
CA PHE A 219 -16.57 12.32 -2.67
C PHE A 219 -15.36 11.48 -3.13
N ILE A 220 -14.88 10.59 -2.26
CA ILE A 220 -13.83 9.63 -2.57
C ILE A 220 -14.49 8.44 -3.29
N TRP A 221 -14.64 8.58 -4.60
CA TRP A 221 -15.20 7.57 -5.49
C TRP A 221 -14.12 6.96 -6.39
N GLY A 222 -14.23 5.65 -6.60
CA GLY A 222 -13.39 4.86 -7.50
C GLY A 222 -14.00 3.46 -7.60
N VAL A 223 -14.25 2.99 -8.82
CA VAL A 223 -15.00 1.75 -9.10
C VAL A 223 -14.13 0.50 -8.89
N PHE A 224 -12.80 0.65 -8.81
CA PHE A 224 -11.84 -0.44 -8.61
C PHE A 224 -10.69 0.03 -7.67
N ASN A 225 -10.23 -0.84 -6.75
CA ASN A 225 -9.09 -0.67 -5.82
C ASN A 225 -9.20 0.38 -4.68
N THR A 226 -8.11 0.52 -3.90
CA THR A 226 -8.00 1.44 -2.74
C THR A 226 -8.41 2.86 -3.13
N GLN A 227 -9.41 3.40 -2.42
CA GLN A 227 -10.12 4.61 -2.83
C GLN A 227 -9.42 5.90 -2.39
N GLY A 228 -8.58 5.82 -1.34
CA GLY A 228 -7.81 6.96 -0.88
C GLY A 228 -6.83 6.62 0.24
N TYR A 229 -6.34 7.65 0.92
CA TYR A 229 -5.41 7.51 2.03
C TYR A 229 -6.08 7.91 3.34
N GLN A 230 -5.78 7.17 4.42
CA GLN A 230 -6.15 7.54 5.77
C GLN A 230 -4.91 7.64 6.66
N CYS A 231 -4.78 8.76 7.35
CA CYS A 231 -3.73 8.97 8.33
C CYS A 231 -3.96 8.07 9.55
N GLN A 232 -2.98 7.22 9.88
CA GLN A 232 -3.04 6.32 11.04
C GLN A 232 -3.00 7.07 12.39
N VAL A 233 -2.56 8.33 12.38
CA VAL A 233 -2.38 9.14 13.59
C VAL A 233 -3.63 9.96 13.88
N CYS A 234 -4.04 10.82 12.95
CA CYS A 234 -5.14 11.75 13.16
C CYS A 234 -6.44 11.32 12.49
N THR A 235 -6.48 10.23 11.74
CA THR A 235 -7.63 9.76 10.94
C THR A 235 -8.08 10.68 9.80
N CYS A 236 -7.26 11.66 9.41
CA CYS A 236 -7.51 12.49 8.22
C CYS A 236 -7.58 11.61 6.97
N VAL A 237 -8.57 11.85 6.10
CA VAL A 237 -8.80 11.08 4.87
C VAL A 237 -8.71 11.96 3.63
N ILE A 238 -8.00 11.49 2.61
CA ILE A 238 -7.76 12.23 1.37
C ILE A 238 -7.79 11.32 0.14
N HIS A 239 -8.06 11.88 -1.04
CA HIS A 239 -7.85 11.15 -2.30
C HIS A 239 -6.38 10.84 -2.54
N LYS A 240 -6.12 9.83 -3.38
CA LYS A 240 -4.77 9.56 -3.93
C LYS A 240 -4.16 10.81 -4.60
N ARG A 241 -4.94 11.52 -5.43
CA ARG A 241 -4.55 12.77 -6.12
C ARG A 241 -4.32 13.96 -5.18
N CYS A 242 -4.98 13.99 -4.02
CA CYS A 242 -4.88 15.09 -3.07
C CYS A 242 -3.67 14.94 -2.13
N ARG A 243 -2.89 13.86 -2.22
CA ARG A 243 -1.72 13.62 -1.36
C ARG A 243 -0.69 14.76 -1.40
N ALA A 244 -0.41 15.29 -2.59
CA ALA A 244 0.57 16.34 -2.80
C ALA A 244 0.09 17.72 -2.31
N HIS A 245 -1.21 17.84 -2.02
CA HIS A 245 -1.85 19.09 -1.59
C HIS A 245 -2.01 19.19 -0.06
N VAL A 246 -1.46 18.23 0.70
CA VAL A 246 -1.47 18.27 2.16
C VAL A 246 -0.40 19.24 2.62
N ILE A 247 -0.81 20.40 3.12
CA ILE A 247 0.09 21.46 3.62
C ILE A 247 0.08 21.59 5.15
N THR A 248 -0.88 20.92 5.83
CA THR A 248 -1.04 21.02 7.28
C THR A 248 -0.22 19.97 8.01
N LYS A 249 0.30 20.36 9.18
CA LYS A 249 1.01 19.44 10.08
C LYS A 249 0.03 18.52 10.80
N CYS A 250 0.43 17.27 11.02
CA CYS A 250 -0.39 16.31 11.75
C CYS A 250 -0.46 16.66 13.24
N PRO A 251 -1.66 16.91 13.81
CA PRO A 251 -1.79 17.31 15.21
C PRO A 251 -1.55 16.17 16.21
N GLY A 252 -1.55 14.91 15.76
CA GLY A 252 -1.37 13.75 16.65
C GLY A 252 0.08 13.29 16.82
N VAL A 253 1.07 14.01 16.25
CA VAL A 253 2.49 13.68 16.43
C VAL A 253 3.03 14.40 17.67
N LYS A 254 3.52 13.66 18.65
CA LYS A 254 3.98 14.19 19.95
C LYS A 254 5.48 14.53 20.03
N ASN A 255 6.27 14.34 18.97
CA ASN A 255 7.72 14.62 18.98
C ASN A 255 8.14 15.61 17.90
N THR A 256 8.88 16.62 18.33
CA THR A 256 9.10 17.94 17.70
C THR A 256 10.32 18.00 16.78
N GLU A 257 10.84 16.87 16.26
CA GLU A 257 12.13 16.87 15.56
C GLU A 257 12.04 16.58 14.04
N ALA A 258 10.85 16.32 13.50
CA ALA A 258 10.65 16.06 12.07
C ALA A 258 10.14 17.28 11.25
N VAL A 259 10.30 18.50 11.77
CA VAL A 259 9.64 19.72 11.22
C VAL A 259 10.63 20.86 10.92
N LEU A 260 11.91 20.55 10.67
CA LEU A 260 12.92 21.58 10.34
C LEU A 260 13.33 21.64 8.87
N THR A 261 12.76 20.78 8.02
CA THR A 261 12.95 20.82 6.55
C THR A 261 11.66 21.08 5.78
N ALA A 262 10.64 21.64 6.45
CA ALA A 262 9.54 22.31 5.78
C ALA A 262 9.90 23.80 5.72
N ASP A 263 10.24 24.27 4.52
CA ASP A 263 10.57 25.66 4.25
C ASP A 263 9.68 26.64 5.02
N LYS A 264 10.32 27.71 5.51
CA LYS A 264 9.84 28.78 6.40
C LYS A 264 8.58 29.54 5.95
N ARG A 265 7.78 29.08 4.99
CA ARG A 265 6.89 29.98 4.27
C ARG A 265 5.51 30.21 4.89
N PHE A 266 4.89 29.28 5.63
CA PHE A 266 3.56 29.55 6.24
C PHE A 266 3.27 28.73 7.51
N ASN A 267 3.59 29.25 8.70
CA ASN A 267 3.06 28.72 9.97
C ASN A 267 1.68 29.31 10.25
N ILE A 268 0.67 28.81 9.54
CA ILE A 268 -0.72 29.21 9.78
C ILE A 268 -1.21 28.46 11.02
N ASN A 269 -1.49 29.22 12.08
CA ASN A 269 -2.05 28.71 13.34
C ASN A 269 -3.28 29.55 13.72
N VAL A 270 -4.34 29.42 12.92
CA VAL A 270 -5.64 30.07 13.16
C VAL A 270 -6.60 28.98 13.63
N PRO A 271 -6.90 28.90 14.94
CA PRO A 271 -7.76 27.86 15.48
C PRO A 271 -9.22 28.06 15.03
N HIS A 272 -9.94 26.95 14.91
CA HIS A 272 -11.37 26.98 14.62
C HIS A 272 -12.19 27.27 15.89
N ARG A 273 -13.25 28.08 15.77
CA ARG A 273 -14.26 28.24 16.83
C ARG A 273 -15.41 27.25 16.62
N PHE A 274 -15.26 26.05 17.17
CA PHE A 274 -16.23 24.98 17.05
C PHE A 274 -17.37 25.09 18.09
N MET A 275 -18.61 25.02 17.63
CA MET A 275 -19.81 24.97 18.46
C MET A 275 -20.63 23.72 18.19
N VAL A 276 -21.29 23.19 19.22
CA VAL A 276 -22.16 22.01 19.07
C VAL A 276 -23.32 22.35 18.13
N HIS A 277 -23.46 21.57 17.07
CA HIS A 277 -24.45 21.80 16.04
C HIS A 277 -25.33 20.57 15.84
N THR A 278 -26.62 20.81 15.60
CA THR A 278 -27.60 19.77 15.21
C THR A 278 -27.83 19.87 13.71
N PHE A 279 -27.35 18.87 12.98
CA PHE A 279 -27.51 18.80 11.53
C PHE A 279 -28.87 18.19 11.18
N LYS A 280 -29.62 18.87 10.31
CA LYS A 280 -30.96 18.44 9.86
C LYS A 280 -30.91 17.45 8.68
N LEU A 281 -29.75 17.33 8.02
CA LEU A 281 -29.51 16.49 6.85
C LEU A 281 -28.25 15.64 7.05
N PHE A 282 -28.09 14.60 6.23
CA PHE A 282 -26.88 13.77 6.19
C PHE A 282 -25.65 14.65 5.96
N THR A 283 -24.86 14.84 7.01
CA THR A 283 -23.68 15.71 7.00
C THR A 283 -22.46 14.86 7.34
N PHE A 284 -21.36 15.08 6.62
CA PHE A 284 -20.11 14.33 6.80
C PHE A 284 -19.10 15.17 7.57
N CYS A 285 -18.18 14.49 8.25
CA CYS A 285 -17.07 15.10 8.94
C CYS A 285 -16.00 15.51 7.92
N ASP A 286 -15.64 16.78 7.85
CA ASP A 286 -14.63 17.33 6.94
C ASP A 286 -13.19 16.88 7.28
N HIS A 287 -13.01 16.16 8.39
CA HIS A 287 -11.71 15.66 8.84
C HIS A 287 -11.52 14.17 8.52
N CYS A 288 -12.41 13.30 9.02
CA CYS A 288 -12.32 11.85 8.79
C CYS A 288 -13.22 11.35 7.65
N GLY A 289 -13.91 12.27 6.96
CA GLY A 289 -14.77 12.02 5.80
C GLY A 289 -16.05 11.22 6.09
N SER A 290 -16.23 10.72 7.31
CA SER A 290 -17.33 9.83 7.69
C SER A 290 -18.57 10.58 8.16
N LEU A 291 -19.74 9.94 8.07
CA LEU A 291 -21.03 10.55 8.44
C LEU A 291 -21.09 10.97 9.91
N LEU A 292 -21.66 12.15 10.19
CA LEU A 292 -22.03 12.62 11.53
C LEU A 292 -23.35 11.95 11.94
N TRP A 293 -23.25 10.77 12.56
CA TRP A 293 -24.42 9.96 12.91
C TRP A 293 -25.17 10.47 14.16
N GLY A 294 -26.49 10.32 14.16
CA GLY A 294 -27.39 10.65 15.28
C GLY A 294 -28.52 11.63 14.91
N ALA A 295 -29.55 11.72 15.76
CA ALA A 295 -30.70 12.58 15.55
C ALA A 295 -30.53 14.01 16.12
N TRP A 296 -29.62 14.21 17.09
CA TRP A 296 -29.43 15.49 17.80
C TRP A 296 -27.96 15.71 18.16
N ARG A 297 -27.47 16.96 18.05
CA ARG A 297 -26.12 17.37 18.47
C ARG A 297 -25.02 16.42 17.98
N GLN A 298 -25.08 16.04 16.70
CA GLN A 298 -24.26 14.98 16.10
C GLN A 298 -22.76 15.35 16.03
N GLY A 299 -22.47 16.65 15.94
CA GLY A 299 -21.11 17.12 15.74
C GLY A 299 -20.90 18.56 16.18
N LEU A 300 -19.78 19.10 15.74
CA LEU A 300 -19.37 20.48 15.93
C LEU A 300 -19.30 21.15 14.57
N GLN A 301 -19.68 22.42 14.50
CA GLN A 301 -19.50 23.26 13.32
C GLN A 301 -18.66 24.48 13.70
N CYS A 302 -17.69 24.83 12.87
CA CYS A 302 -16.95 26.08 13.03
C CYS A 302 -17.86 27.26 12.66
N GLU A 303 -17.99 28.25 13.54
CA GLU A 303 -18.83 29.43 13.28
C GLU A 303 -18.34 30.25 12.09
N GLU A 304 -17.02 30.31 11.90
CA GLU A 304 -16.36 31.11 10.85
C GLU A 304 -16.37 30.41 9.50
N CYS A 305 -15.67 29.26 9.38
CA CYS A 305 -15.45 28.60 8.09
C CYS A 305 -16.44 27.48 7.75
N LYS A 306 -17.45 27.26 8.62
CA LYS A 306 -18.50 26.24 8.49
C LYS A 306 -18.01 24.79 8.37
N MET A 307 -16.77 24.51 8.79
CA MET A 307 -16.23 23.16 8.86
C MET A 307 -17.00 22.32 9.88
N ASN A 308 -17.46 21.13 9.47
CA ASN A 308 -18.23 20.20 10.26
C ASN A 308 -17.36 19.03 10.71
N VAL A 309 -17.33 18.73 12.01
CA VAL A 309 -16.49 17.64 12.53
C VAL A 309 -17.19 16.85 13.63
N HIS A 310 -16.81 15.58 13.80
CA HIS A 310 -17.25 14.83 14.98
C HIS A 310 -16.65 15.44 16.24
N LYS A 311 -17.35 15.29 17.38
CA LYS A 311 -16.82 15.63 18.71
C LYS A 311 -15.47 14.96 18.99
N ARG A 312 -15.30 13.71 18.53
CA ARG A 312 -14.03 12.96 18.63
C ARG A 312 -12.92 13.50 17.73
N CYS A 313 -13.28 14.07 16.57
CA CYS A 313 -12.32 14.56 15.59
C CYS A 313 -11.80 15.95 15.94
N HIS A 314 -12.54 16.72 16.73
CA HIS A 314 -12.19 18.08 17.19
C HIS A 314 -10.70 18.27 17.52
N LYS A 315 -10.15 17.40 18.37
CA LYS A 315 -8.76 17.51 18.84
C LYS A 315 -7.70 17.18 17.78
N ASN A 316 -8.12 16.55 16.68
CA ASN A 316 -7.26 16.07 15.61
C ASN A 316 -7.35 16.94 14.34
N VAL A 317 -8.06 18.07 14.40
CA VAL A 317 -8.17 19.05 13.30
C VAL A 317 -7.00 20.03 13.38
N ALA A 318 -6.47 20.44 12.23
CA ALA A 318 -5.40 21.43 12.15
C ALA A 318 -5.92 22.86 12.40
N ASN A 319 -5.07 23.75 12.91
CA ASN A 319 -5.42 25.15 13.15
C ASN A 319 -5.23 26.00 11.88
N ASN A 320 -6.05 25.78 10.86
CA ASN A 320 -6.01 26.53 9.61
C ASN A 320 -7.39 27.08 9.22
N CYS A 321 -8.13 27.60 10.20
CA CYS A 321 -9.48 28.13 9.99
C CYS A 321 -9.50 29.25 8.93
N GLY A 322 -10.53 29.25 8.07
CA GLY A 322 -10.73 30.26 7.03
C GLY A 322 -9.89 30.06 5.76
N ILE A 323 -9.08 29.01 5.71
CA ILE A 323 -8.17 28.77 4.58
C ILE A 323 -8.61 27.56 3.78
N ASN A 324 -8.61 27.70 2.45
CA ASN A 324 -8.88 26.58 1.55
C ASN A 324 -7.56 25.88 1.18
N PRO A 325 -7.29 24.68 1.70
CA PRO A 325 -6.02 24.00 1.50
C PRO A 325 -5.76 23.67 0.03
N LYS A 326 -6.82 23.43 -0.77
CA LYS A 326 -6.70 23.15 -2.21
C LYS A 326 -6.15 24.37 -2.98
N GLN A 327 -6.67 25.57 -2.68
CA GLN A 327 -6.24 26.80 -3.36
C GLN A 327 -4.80 27.17 -3.00
N ILE A 328 -4.43 27.09 -1.73
CA ILE A 328 -3.05 27.36 -1.31
C ILE A 328 -2.10 26.32 -1.90
N ALA A 329 -2.46 25.05 -1.90
CA ALA A 329 -1.62 24.02 -2.48
C ALA A 329 -1.40 24.18 -4.00
N MET A 330 -2.39 24.71 -4.73
CA MET A 330 -2.25 25.06 -6.15
C MET A 330 -1.28 26.23 -6.35
N LEU A 331 -1.39 27.29 -5.55
CA LEU A 331 -0.50 28.46 -5.62
C LEU A 331 0.96 28.16 -5.26
N LEU A 332 1.21 27.10 -4.49
CA LEU A 332 2.57 26.67 -4.12
C LEU A 332 3.22 25.76 -5.18
N GLN A 333 2.48 25.37 -6.22
CA GLN A 333 2.95 24.50 -7.29
C GLN A 333 3.25 25.25 -8.61
N GLU A 334 2.93 26.55 -8.68
CA GLU A 334 3.35 27.49 -9.74
C GLU A 334 4.71 28.13 -9.43
#